data_AF-A0A431WIK0-F1
#
_entry.id   AF-A0A431WIK0-F1
#
_cell.length_a   1.000
_cell.length_b   1.000
_cell.length_c   1.000
_cell.angle_alpha   90.00
_cell.angle_beta   90.00
_cell.angle_gamma   90.00
#
_symmetry.space_group_name_H-M   'P 1'
#
loop_
_entity.id
_entity.type
_entity.pdbx_description
1 polymer ?
#
loop_
_entity_poly.entity_id
_entity_poly.type
_entity_poly.pdbx_seq_one_letter_code
_entity_poly.pdbx_strand_id
1 'polypeptide(L)'
;MSVALGQKLNIDVERLNKDIRLFPQVHPITPDMKITHKGVSRLVMLDRYTFKDTEKLTLTNGDFVVLTIKEDPKFPARGLGQILQIDWEEKRAQVLVDEEFRGVLDDPEESSTGVINRSLDVIEKPLELFYEQIAKRNATGLASVETTEEKRQEWFEKFYHELVSMNFVPAGRVLYGAGADTDVTYFNCYVMPFVQDSREGISEHRKQVMEIMSRGGGVGTNGSTLRPRNALARGVNGKSSGSVSWLDDIAKLTHLVEQGGSRRGAQMIMLADWHPDIIEFIISKMQNPKILRFLIETTNDETIKRYAKDKLKFTPLTEQEKAMYQGILNYRSIPGQGGFSEGIMAEAEEKLTTGGNYSVHNSEFLTGANISVCLTKEFMEAVENDAEYELRFPDVEGYNPQEMKTYNEEWHNVGDVREWEKMGNKVRVYRKIKAKELWNLINICATYSAEPGIFFIDNANDMTNAKAYGQKVVATNPCGRVA
;
A
#
# COMPACT_ATOMS: atom_id res chain seq x y z
N MET A 1 -20.89 -36.67 -27.27
CA MET A 1 -20.95 -36.89 -25.81
C MET A 1 -19.79 -36.15 -25.18
N SER A 2 -20.06 -35.03 -24.53
CA SER A 2 -19.25 -34.51 -23.41
C SER A 2 -20.20 -33.64 -22.61
N VAL A 3 -20.87 -34.28 -21.66
CA VAL A 3 -21.71 -33.63 -20.67
C VAL A 3 -20.78 -33.33 -19.50
N ALA A 4 -20.13 -32.17 -19.53
CA ALA A 4 -19.55 -31.59 -18.33
C ALA A 4 -20.62 -30.69 -17.71
N LEU A 5 -21.53 -31.31 -16.96
CA LEU A 5 -22.40 -30.64 -16.01
C LEU A 5 -21.48 -29.98 -14.98
N GLY A 6 -21.32 -28.66 -15.03
CA GLY A 6 -20.60 -27.91 -14.01
C GLY A 6 -21.19 -28.24 -12.64
N GLN A 7 -20.45 -28.99 -11.83
CA GLN A 7 -20.84 -29.29 -10.47
C GLN A 7 -20.80 -27.98 -9.68
N LYS A 8 -21.98 -27.37 -9.47
CA LYS A 8 -22.14 -26.40 -8.39
C LYS A 8 -21.67 -27.09 -7.11
N LEU A 9 -20.66 -26.53 -6.46
CA LEU A 9 -20.20 -26.95 -5.13
C LEU A 9 -21.42 -27.08 -4.23
N ASN A 10 -21.70 -28.30 -3.76
CA ASN A 10 -22.92 -28.60 -3.03
C ASN A 10 -22.71 -28.19 -1.56
N ILE A 11 -23.31 -27.08 -1.16
CA ILE A 11 -23.17 -26.52 0.18
C ILE A 11 -24.24 -27.16 1.08
N ASP A 12 -23.80 -27.89 2.10
CA ASP A 12 -24.68 -28.45 3.13
C ASP A 12 -25.07 -27.36 4.15
N VAL A 13 -26.19 -26.69 3.88
CA VAL A 13 -26.70 -25.60 4.71
C VAL A 13 -27.12 -26.07 6.10
N GLU A 14 -27.70 -27.27 6.22
CA GLU A 14 -28.15 -27.80 7.53
C GLU A 14 -26.96 -28.05 8.45
N ARG A 15 -25.92 -28.67 7.91
CA ARG A 15 -24.66 -28.89 8.61
C ARG A 15 -23.99 -27.58 8.98
N LEU A 16 -23.87 -26.64 8.04
CA LEU A 16 -23.24 -25.36 8.32
C LEU A 16 -24.00 -24.58 9.40
N ASN A 17 -25.35 -24.60 9.38
CA ASN A 17 -26.17 -24.02 10.45
C ASN A 17 -25.99 -24.70 11.81
N LYS A 18 -25.62 -25.98 11.84
CA LYS A 18 -25.25 -26.68 13.08
C LYS A 18 -23.90 -26.17 13.60
N ASP A 19 -22.92 -26.01 12.72
CA ASP A 19 -21.59 -25.51 13.05
C ASP A 19 -21.64 -24.06 13.56
N ILE A 20 -22.42 -23.21 12.89
CA ILE A 20 -22.67 -21.80 13.25
C ILE A 20 -23.12 -21.63 14.71
N ARG A 21 -23.80 -22.61 15.31
CA ARG A 21 -24.25 -22.52 16.72
C ARG A 21 -23.11 -22.41 17.73
N LEU A 22 -21.90 -22.78 17.35
CA LEU A 22 -20.71 -22.61 18.17
C LEU A 22 -20.15 -21.17 18.12
N PHE A 23 -20.65 -20.33 17.20
CA PHE A 23 -20.15 -19.00 16.91
C PHE A 23 -21.29 -17.97 17.09
N PRO A 24 -21.47 -17.38 18.29
CA PRO A 24 -22.59 -16.48 18.58
C PRO A 24 -22.62 -15.21 17.71
N GLN A 25 -21.49 -14.86 17.09
CA GLN A 25 -21.36 -13.73 16.17
C GLN A 25 -22.04 -13.96 14.82
N VAL A 26 -22.29 -15.22 14.44
CA VAL A 26 -22.75 -15.60 13.11
C VAL A 26 -24.23 -15.97 13.13
N HIS A 27 -25.00 -15.33 12.24
CA HIS A 27 -26.42 -15.62 12.08
C HIS A 27 -26.63 -16.86 11.18
N PRO A 28 -27.60 -17.74 11.50
CA PRO A 28 -27.90 -18.90 10.68
C PRO A 28 -28.43 -18.49 9.30
N ILE A 29 -28.14 -19.32 8.29
CA ILE A 29 -28.66 -19.21 6.94
C ILE A 29 -30.17 -19.46 6.97
N THR A 30 -30.94 -18.53 6.42
CA THR A 30 -32.40 -18.63 6.27
C THR A 30 -32.80 -18.76 4.79
N PRO A 31 -33.95 -19.37 4.45
CA PRO A 31 -34.36 -19.64 3.06
C PRO A 31 -34.52 -18.40 2.16
N ASP A 32 -34.68 -17.23 2.75
CA ASP A 32 -34.80 -15.93 2.08
C ASP A 32 -33.46 -15.35 1.62
N MET A 33 -32.33 -15.82 2.15
CA MET A 33 -30.99 -15.34 1.80
C MET A 33 -30.55 -15.84 0.40
N LYS A 34 -30.10 -14.92 -0.45
CA LYS A 34 -29.83 -15.19 -1.88
C LYS A 34 -28.59 -14.47 -2.42
N ILE A 35 -28.05 -13.46 -1.75
CA ILE A 35 -26.96 -12.63 -2.28
C ILE A 35 -25.60 -13.31 -2.02
N THR A 36 -25.02 -13.92 -3.05
CA THR A 36 -23.72 -14.59 -2.96
C THR A 36 -22.61 -13.91 -3.76
N HIS A 37 -22.94 -13.10 -4.77
CA HIS A 37 -22.02 -12.62 -5.82
C HIS A 37 -21.39 -13.77 -6.65
N LYS A 38 -20.54 -13.44 -7.64
CA LYS A 38 -19.88 -14.40 -8.53
C LYS A 38 -18.42 -14.00 -8.80
N GLY A 39 -17.58 -14.93 -9.26
CA GLY A 39 -16.20 -14.67 -9.63
C GLY A 39 -15.39 -14.00 -8.53
N VAL A 40 -14.58 -13.01 -8.92
CA VAL A 40 -13.72 -12.26 -8.00
C VAL A 40 -14.52 -11.58 -6.89
N SER A 41 -15.74 -11.10 -7.16
CA SER A 41 -16.58 -10.48 -6.11
C SER A 41 -17.01 -11.47 -5.05
N ARG A 42 -17.28 -12.73 -5.42
CA ARG A 42 -17.57 -13.82 -4.48
C ARG A 42 -16.35 -14.11 -3.61
N LEU A 43 -15.19 -14.30 -4.25
CA LEU A 43 -13.93 -14.53 -3.54
C LEU A 43 -13.61 -13.38 -2.59
N VAL A 44 -13.72 -12.12 -3.05
CA VAL A 44 -13.47 -10.94 -2.21
C VAL A 44 -14.41 -10.93 -1.02
N MET A 45 -15.71 -11.17 -1.21
CA MET A 45 -16.65 -11.17 -0.08
C MET A 45 -16.27 -12.20 0.99
N LEU A 46 -16.04 -13.44 0.56
CA LEU A 46 -15.69 -14.55 1.45
C LEU A 46 -14.32 -14.41 2.09
N ASP A 47 -13.31 -14.00 1.33
CA ASP A 47 -11.96 -13.86 1.84
C ASP A 47 -11.86 -12.67 2.81
N ARG A 48 -12.61 -11.59 2.58
CA ARG A 48 -12.34 -10.30 3.22
C ARG A 48 -13.36 -9.83 4.24
N TYR A 49 -14.61 -10.31 4.18
CA TYR A 49 -15.69 -9.73 4.98
C TYR A 49 -16.46 -10.75 5.81
N THR A 50 -16.37 -12.04 5.50
CA THR A 50 -17.08 -13.07 6.25
C THR A 50 -16.35 -13.42 7.53
N PHE A 51 -17.12 -13.74 8.56
CA PHE A 51 -16.64 -14.46 9.72
C PHE A 51 -16.18 -15.86 9.32
N LYS A 52 -15.01 -16.28 9.80
CA LYS A 52 -14.40 -17.58 9.46
C LYS A 52 -14.05 -18.35 10.73
N ASP A 53 -14.10 -19.67 10.63
CA ASP A 53 -13.58 -20.58 11.64
C ASP A 53 -12.05 -20.68 11.48
N THR A 54 -11.32 -19.72 12.06
CA THR A 54 -9.86 -19.63 11.97
C THR A 54 -9.16 -20.74 12.76
N GLU A 55 -9.78 -21.18 13.85
CA GLU A 55 -9.30 -22.26 14.72
C GLU A 55 -9.60 -23.67 14.18
N LYS A 56 -10.39 -23.76 13.10
CA LYS A 56 -10.75 -25.00 12.42
C LYS A 56 -11.54 -25.97 13.32
N LEU A 57 -12.32 -25.43 14.26
CA LEU A 57 -13.11 -26.19 15.23
C LEU A 57 -14.15 -27.10 14.56
N THR A 58 -14.66 -26.66 13.42
CA THR A 58 -15.75 -27.31 12.66
C THR A 58 -15.32 -27.75 11.27
N LEU A 59 -14.03 -27.65 10.92
CA LEU A 59 -13.52 -27.99 9.60
C LEU A 59 -13.53 -29.51 9.39
N THR A 60 -14.08 -29.96 8.26
CA THR A 60 -14.30 -31.36 7.95
C THR A 60 -14.36 -31.64 6.45
N ASN A 61 -14.41 -32.92 6.06
CA ASN A 61 -14.62 -33.32 4.68
C ASN A 61 -15.97 -32.81 4.15
N GLY A 62 -15.97 -32.32 2.90
CA GLY A 62 -17.11 -31.73 2.22
C GLY A 62 -17.31 -30.24 2.49
N ASP A 63 -16.55 -29.63 3.40
CA ASP A 63 -16.68 -28.20 3.68
C ASP A 63 -16.21 -27.32 2.53
N PHE A 64 -16.91 -26.22 2.32
CA PHE A 64 -16.53 -25.16 1.41
C PHE A 64 -15.52 -24.23 2.11
N VAL A 65 -14.43 -23.88 1.42
CA VAL A 65 -13.30 -23.16 2.01
C VAL A 65 -12.76 -22.05 1.10
N VAL A 66 -12.13 -21.05 1.74
CA VAL A 66 -11.24 -20.10 1.09
C VAL A 66 -9.81 -20.53 1.38
N LEU A 67 -8.94 -20.54 0.37
CA LEU A 67 -7.56 -20.99 0.54
C LEU A 67 -6.56 -20.29 -0.37
N THR A 68 -5.29 -20.40 -0.01
CA THR A 68 -4.19 -20.05 -0.90
C THR A 68 -3.99 -21.17 -1.91
N ILE A 69 -4.29 -20.89 -3.18
CA ILE A 69 -4.20 -21.87 -4.28
C ILE A 69 -2.83 -21.85 -4.95
N LYS A 70 -2.16 -20.68 -4.95
CA LYS A 70 -0.80 -20.49 -5.44
C LYS A 70 0.07 -19.89 -4.34
N GLU A 71 1.10 -20.62 -3.94
CA GLU A 71 2.09 -20.19 -2.98
C GLU A 71 3.16 -19.36 -3.72
N ASP A 72 3.07 -18.04 -3.61
CA ASP A 72 4.10 -17.12 -4.08
C ASP A 72 4.57 -16.28 -2.88
N PRO A 73 5.89 -16.23 -2.59
CA PRO A 73 6.40 -15.48 -1.43
C PRO A 73 6.10 -13.98 -1.46
N LYS A 74 5.83 -13.42 -2.64
CA LYS A 74 5.53 -12.01 -2.85
C LYS A 74 4.06 -11.76 -3.14
N PHE A 75 3.38 -12.61 -3.89
CA PHE A 75 2.01 -12.41 -4.39
C PHE A 75 1.17 -13.68 -4.35
N PRO A 76 0.84 -14.21 -3.16
CA PRO A 76 0.05 -15.43 -3.05
C PRO A 76 -1.34 -15.23 -3.66
N ALA A 77 -1.85 -16.25 -4.37
CA ALA A 77 -3.19 -16.20 -4.94
C ALA A 77 -4.19 -16.95 -4.07
N ARG A 78 -5.34 -16.32 -3.85
CA ARG A 78 -6.47 -16.87 -3.09
C ARG A 78 -7.50 -17.46 -4.06
N GLY A 79 -8.20 -18.50 -3.62
CA GLY A 79 -9.26 -19.16 -4.38
C GLY A 79 -10.32 -19.77 -3.47
N LEU A 80 -11.30 -20.39 -4.10
CA LEU A 80 -12.41 -21.09 -3.46
C LEU A 80 -12.32 -22.58 -3.79
N GLY A 81 -12.77 -23.43 -2.87
CA GLY A 81 -12.81 -24.87 -3.11
C GLY A 81 -13.61 -25.64 -2.09
N GLN A 82 -13.65 -26.96 -2.25
CA GLN A 82 -14.30 -27.89 -1.32
C GLN A 82 -13.31 -28.95 -0.85
N ILE A 83 -13.30 -29.19 0.46
CA ILE A 83 -12.46 -30.21 1.09
C ILE A 83 -12.93 -31.59 0.63
N LEU A 84 -12.03 -32.35 0.02
CA LEU A 84 -12.27 -33.76 -0.31
C LEU A 84 -11.87 -34.65 0.85
N GLN A 85 -10.67 -34.43 1.38
CA GLN A 85 -10.09 -35.23 2.45
C GLN A 85 -9.16 -34.37 3.30
N ILE A 86 -9.23 -34.54 4.62
CA ILE A 86 -8.28 -33.97 5.57
C ILE A 86 -7.38 -35.07 6.13
N ASP A 87 -6.09 -34.79 6.14
CA ASP A 87 -5.07 -35.53 6.88
C ASP A 87 -4.66 -34.67 8.10
N TRP A 88 -5.12 -35.08 9.28
CA TRP A 88 -4.85 -34.37 10.53
C TRP A 88 -3.45 -34.66 11.09
N GLU A 89 -2.82 -35.77 10.69
CA GLU A 89 -1.46 -36.12 11.13
C GLU A 89 -0.44 -35.25 10.39
N GLU A 90 -0.57 -35.16 9.07
CA GLU A 90 0.29 -34.33 8.21
C GLU A 90 -0.14 -32.85 8.19
N LYS A 91 -1.28 -32.52 8.79
CA LYS A 91 -1.92 -31.19 8.76
C LYS A 91 -2.12 -30.67 7.34
N ARG A 92 -2.64 -31.52 6.46
CA ARG A 92 -2.93 -31.16 5.06
C ARG A 92 -4.35 -31.51 4.67
N ALA A 93 -4.85 -30.89 3.61
CA ALA A 93 -6.10 -31.27 2.99
C ALA A 93 -5.99 -31.32 1.47
N GLN A 94 -6.67 -32.30 0.89
CA GLN A 94 -6.99 -32.33 -0.54
C GLN A 94 -8.23 -31.47 -0.76
N VAL A 95 -8.12 -30.49 -1.66
CA VAL A 95 -9.16 -29.52 -1.97
C VAL A 95 -9.45 -29.54 -3.45
N LEU A 96 -10.72 -29.68 -3.81
CA LEU A 96 -11.20 -29.44 -5.17
C LEU A 96 -11.42 -27.94 -5.37
N VAL A 97 -10.55 -27.31 -6.14
CA VAL A 97 -10.61 -25.89 -6.49
C VAL A 97 -11.75 -25.65 -7.47
N ASP A 98 -12.51 -24.58 -7.22
CA ASP A 98 -13.57 -24.09 -8.10
C ASP A 98 -12.99 -23.81 -9.50
N GLU A 99 -13.72 -24.21 -10.54
CA GLU A 99 -13.30 -24.16 -11.94
C GLU A 99 -12.82 -22.77 -12.35
N GLU A 100 -13.43 -21.71 -11.80
CA GLU A 100 -13.09 -20.31 -12.11
C GLU A 100 -11.65 -19.92 -11.70
N PHE A 101 -11.01 -20.65 -10.77
CA PHE A 101 -9.68 -20.32 -10.25
C PHE A 101 -8.57 -21.28 -10.69
N ARG A 102 -8.89 -22.37 -11.42
CA ARG A 102 -7.89 -23.38 -11.83
C ARG A 102 -6.84 -22.84 -12.81
N GLY A 103 -7.15 -21.79 -13.56
CA GLY A 103 -6.20 -21.14 -14.46
C GLY A 103 -5.07 -20.39 -13.76
N VAL A 104 -5.13 -20.23 -12.44
CA VAL A 104 -4.08 -19.59 -11.62
C VAL A 104 -3.09 -20.62 -11.05
N LEU A 105 -3.42 -21.91 -11.15
CA LEU A 105 -2.55 -23.01 -10.67
C LEU A 105 -1.35 -23.17 -11.61
N ASP A 106 -0.16 -23.27 -11.03
CA ASP A 106 1.10 -23.40 -11.80
C ASP A 106 1.35 -24.84 -12.24
N ASP A 107 0.89 -25.82 -11.46
CA ASP A 107 1.06 -27.24 -11.77
C ASP A 107 0.01 -27.71 -12.81
N PRO A 108 0.44 -28.28 -13.96
CA PRO A 108 -0.50 -28.73 -15.00
C PRO A 108 -1.46 -29.85 -14.56
N GLU A 109 -1.03 -30.73 -13.65
CA GLU A 109 -1.87 -31.78 -13.08
C GLU A 109 -2.90 -31.18 -12.13
N GLU A 110 -2.48 -30.26 -11.24
CA GLU A 110 -3.40 -29.53 -10.37
C GLU A 110 -4.42 -28.71 -11.19
N SER A 111 -3.98 -28.06 -12.27
CA SER A 111 -4.85 -27.25 -13.14
C SER A 111 -5.88 -28.10 -13.89
N SER A 112 -5.48 -29.27 -14.38
CA SER A 112 -6.36 -30.17 -15.14
C SER A 112 -7.34 -30.93 -14.25
N THR A 113 -6.89 -31.43 -13.10
CA THR A 113 -7.73 -32.17 -12.14
C THR A 113 -8.56 -31.23 -11.27
N GLY A 114 -8.05 -30.03 -10.99
CA GLY A 114 -8.59 -29.10 -10.00
C GLY A 114 -8.33 -29.51 -8.57
N VAL A 115 -7.62 -30.62 -8.32
CA VAL A 115 -7.35 -31.12 -6.97
C VAL A 115 -5.98 -30.66 -6.54
N ILE A 116 -5.92 -29.94 -5.42
CA ILE A 116 -4.67 -29.49 -4.82
C ILE A 116 -4.51 -30.04 -3.41
N ASN A 117 -3.27 -30.28 -3.01
CA ASN A 117 -2.95 -30.65 -1.64
C ASN A 117 -2.26 -29.46 -0.95
N ARG A 118 -2.87 -28.89 0.09
CA ARG A 118 -2.35 -27.70 0.79
C ARG A 118 -2.33 -27.91 2.31
N SER A 119 -1.46 -27.15 2.99
CA SER A 119 -1.44 -27.10 4.46
C SER A 119 -2.80 -26.62 4.98
N LEU A 120 -3.24 -27.16 6.11
CA LEU A 120 -4.40 -26.64 6.82
C LEU A 120 -4.22 -25.15 7.18
N ASP A 121 -2.97 -24.69 7.40
CA ASP A 121 -2.68 -23.30 7.80
C ASP A 121 -3.13 -22.26 6.77
N VAL A 122 -3.23 -22.65 5.49
CA VAL A 122 -3.66 -21.74 4.41
C VAL A 122 -5.13 -21.91 4.02
N ILE A 123 -5.89 -22.69 4.79
CA ILE A 123 -7.30 -23.01 4.56
C ILE A 123 -8.16 -22.41 5.67
N GLU A 124 -9.22 -21.73 5.26
CA GLU A 124 -10.19 -21.10 6.15
C GLU A 124 -11.61 -21.52 5.76
N LYS A 125 -12.43 -21.91 6.74
CA LYS A 125 -13.85 -22.20 6.54
C LYS A 125 -14.68 -20.94 6.79
N PRO A 126 -15.25 -20.28 5.76
CA PRO A 126 -16.19 -19.19 5.97
C PRO A 126 -17.50 -19.73 6.55
N LEU A 127 -17.99 -19.07 7.61
CA LEU A 127 -19.26 -19.41 8.25
C LEU A 127 -20.43 -18.55 7.73
N GLU A 128 -20.11 -17.44 7.07
CA GLU A 128 -21.07 -16.61 6.36
C GLU A 128 -20.90 -16.84 4.86
N LEU A 129 -21.93 -17.36 4.20
CA LEU A 129 -21.90 -17.62 2.77
C LEU A 129 -22.76 -16.64 1.98
N PHE A 130 -23.69 -15.97 2.64
CA PHE A 130 -24.58 -14.99 2.04
C PHE A 130 -24.27 -13.59 2.58
N TYR A 131 -24.37 -12.57 1.73
CA TYR A 131 -24.19 -11.18 2.15
C TYR A 131 -25.20 -10.80 3.23
N GLU A 132 -26.40 -11.38 3.21
CA GLU A 132 -27.43 -11.18 4.23
C GLU A 132 -26.97 -11.63 5.63
N GLN A 133 -26.14 -12.68 5.75
CA GLN A 133 -25.55 -13.06 7.04
C GLN A 133 -24.60 -11.98 7.54
N ILE A 134 -23.70 -11.49 6.66
CA ILE A 134 -22.79 -10.38 6.95
C ILE A 134 -23.59 -9.15 7.38
N ALA A 135 -24.67 -8.83 6.66
CA ALA A 135 -25.55 -7.71 6.95
C ALA A 135 -26.25 -7.86 8.32
N LYS A 136 -26.73 -9.06 8.67
CA LYS A 136 -27.30 -9.32 10.01
C LYS A 136 -26.25 -9.11 11.10
N ARG A 137 -25.06 -9.69 10.96
CA ARG A 137 -23.97 -9.52 11.94
C ARG A 137 -23.60 -8.04 12.09
N ASN A 138 -23.46 -7.33 10.99
CA ASN A 138 -23.16 -5.89 10.99
C ASN A 138 -24.28 -5.11 11.69
N ALA A 139 -25.54 -5.36 11.35
CA ALA A 139 -26.68 -4.72 12.00
C ALA A 139 -26.72 -5.00 13.52
N THR A 140 -26.44 -6.23 13.95
CA THR A 140 -26.33 -6.59 15.37
C THR A 140 -25.24 -5.78 16.06
N GLY A 141 -24.04 -5.71 15.47
CA GLY A 141 -22.93 -4.96 16.05
C GLY A 141 -23.14 -3.45 16.07
N LEU A 142 -23.74 -2.88 15.02
CA LEU A 142 -23.99 -1.44 14.93
C LEU A 142 -25.11 -1.00 15.86
N ALA A 143 -26.12 -1.84 16.08
CA ALA A 143 -27.22 -1.53 16.99
C ALA A 143 -26.86 -1.75 18.46
N SER A 144 -25.79 -2.48 18.79
CA SER A 144 -25.49 -2.88 20.18
C SER A 144 -25.19 -1.72 21.13
N VAL A 145 -24.86 -0.54 20.59
CA VAL A 145 -24.61 0.69 21.37
C VAL A 145 -25.90 1.31 21.94
N GLU A 146 -27.06 0.89 21.44
CA GLU A 146 -28.36 1.38 21.89
C GLU A 146 -28.70 0.86 23.29
N THR A 147 -29.31 1.72 24.10
CA THR A 147 -29.44 1.51 25.55
C THR A 147 -30.57 0.57 25.94
N THR A 148 -31.64 0.50 25.14
CA THR A 148 -32.83 -0.32 25.40
C THR A 148 -32.96 -1.43 24.37
N GLU A 149 -33.60 -2.54 24.74
CA GLU A 149 -33.80 -3.66 23.82
C GLU A 149 -34.69 -3.28 22.66
N GLU A 150 -35.71 -2.45 22.91
CA GLU A 150 -36.61 -1.93 21.89
C GLU A 150 -35.83 -1.09 20.87
N LYS A 151 -34.89 -0.25 21.32
CA LYS A 151 -34.04 0.54 20.42
C LYS A 151 -33.02 -0.32 19.67
N ARG A 152 -32.40 -1.30 20.34
CA ARG A 152 -31.50 -2.25 19.68
C ARG A 152 -32.22 -2.96 18.54
N GLN A 153 -33.44 -3.46 18.76
CA GLN A 153 -34.23 -4.11 17.72
C GLN A 153 -34.64 -3.11 16.61
N GLU A 154 -35.10 -1.91 16.97
CA GLU A 154 -35.48 -0.88 15.99
C GLU A 154 -34.32 -0.56 15.04
N TRP A 155 -33.13 -0.34 15.57
CA TRP A 155 -31.95 0.00 14.78
C TRP A 155 -31.35 -1.19 14.05
N PHE A 156 -31.41 -2.39 14.63
CA PHE A 156 -31.05 -3.63 13.93
C PHE A 156 -31.84 -3.78 12.62
N GLU A 157 -33.17 -3.67 12.68
CA GLU A 157 -34.04 -3.80 11.50
C GLU A 157 -33.73 -2.72 10.45
N LYS A 158 -33.52 -1.48 10.90
CA LYS A 158 -33.15 -0.37 10.01
C LYS A 158 -31.81 -0.61 9.32
N PHE A 159 -30.76 -0.95 10.06
CA PHE A 159 -29.45 -1.22 9.47
C PHE A 159 -29.51 -2.41 8.52
N TYR A 160 -30.15 -3.50 8.93
CA TYR A 160 -30.28 -4.69 8.09
C TYR A 160 -31.01 -4.39 6.78
N HIS A 161 -32.13 -3.65 6.85
CA HIS A 161 -32.89 -3.22 5.67
C HIS A 161 -32.01 -2.41 4.69
N GLU A 162 -31.31 -1.40 5.18
CA GLU A 162 -30.48 -0.54 4.33
C GLU A 162 -29.30 -1.29 3.69
N LEU A 163 -28.68 -2.22 4.43
CA LEU A 163 -27.58 -3.05 3.95
C LEU A 163 -28.05 -4.02 2.86
N VAL A 164 -29.10 -4.81 3.11
CA VAL A 164 -29.59 -5.81 2.15
C VAL A 164 -30.23 -5.15 0.92
N SER A 165 -30.85 -3.98 1.09
CA SER A 165 -31.37 -3.18 -0.03
C SER A 165 -30.27 -2.51 -0.85
N MET A 166 -29.00 -2.57 -0.40
CA MET A 166 -27.85 -1.94 -1.05
C MET A 166 -28.00 -0.41 -1.21
N ASN A 167 -28.75 0.22 -0.32
CA ASN A 167 -28.92 1.68 -0.31
C ASN A 167 -27.62 2.39 0.07
N PHE A 168 -26.78 1.74 0.88
CA PHE A 168 -25.40 2.10 1.11
C PHE A 168 -24.54 0.86 1.35
N VAL A 169 -23.23 0.99 1.15
CA VAL A 169 -22.26 -0.07 1.48
C VAL A 169 -21.25 0.49 2.48
N PRO A 170 -21.18 -0.04 3.70
CA PRO A 170 -20.18 0.38 4.68
C PRO A 170 -18.76 0.19 4.18
N ALA A 171 -17.84 0.93 4.79
CA ALA A 171 -16.41 0.69 4.63
C ALA A 171 -16.05 -0.78 4.95
N GLY A 172 -15.06 -1.31 4.24
CA GLY A 172 -14.65 -2.72 4.39
C GLY A 172 -14.31 -3.15 5.82
N ARG A 173 -13.78 -2.25 6.67
CA ARG A 173 -13.52 -2.56 8.09
C ARG A 173 -14.79 -2.67 8.93
N VAL A 174 -15.82 -1.89 8.61
CA VAL A 174 -17.15 -2.04 9.23
C VAL A 174 -17.71 -3.40 8.85
N LEU A 175 -17.73 -3.74 7.55
CA LEU A 175 -18.20 -5.05 7.06
C LEU A 175 -17.51 -6.23 7.74
N TYR A 176 -16.19 -6.14 7.91
CA TYR A 176 -15.39 -7.15 8.58
C TYR A 176 -15.65 -7.22 10.09
N GLY A 177 -15.59 -6.08 10.80
CA GLY A 177 -15.49 -6.06 12.26
C GLY A 177 -16.81 -5.87 13.03
N ALA A 178 -17.82 -5.24 12.44
CA ALA A 178 -19.07 -4.97 13.16
C ALA A 178 -19.75 -6.29 13.54
N GLY A 179 -19.99 -6.49 14.84
CA GLY A 179 -20.61 -7.71 15.38
C GLY A 179 -19.74 -8.97 15.35
N ALA A 180 -18.46 -8.87 14.94
CA ALA A 180 -17.53 -10.00 14.89
C ALA A 180 -16.76 -10.24 16.19
N ASP A 181 -16.87 -9.34 17.19
CA ASP A 181 -16.17 -9.43 18.48
C ASP A 181 -14.64 -9.58 18.34
N THR A 182 -14.07 -8.87 17.37
CA THR A 182 -12.63 -8.83 17.09
C THR A 182 -12.04 -7.45 17.43
N ASP A 183 -10.79 -7.40 17.90
CA ASP A 183 -10.03 -6.18 18.22
C ASP A 183 -9.57 -5.37 16.99
N VAL A 184 -10.47 -5.13 16.04
CA VAL A 184 -10.21 -4.33 14.84
C VAL A 184 -10.87 -2.97 14.94
N THR A 185 -10.30 -1.99 14.24
CA THR A 185 -10.92 -0.67 14.09
C THR A 185 -11.99 -0.68 13.00
N TYR A 186 -13.03 0.15 13.15
CA TYR A 186 -14.02 0.43 12.10
C TYR A 186 -13.57 1.53 11.13
N PHE A 187 -12.50 2.26 11.47
CA PHE A 187 -11.91 3.27 10.61
C PHE A 187 -10.89 2.64 9.65
N ASN A 188 -11.07 2.86 8.35
CA ASN A 188 -10.15 2.32 7.34
C ASN A 188 -8.84 3.13 7.25
N CYS A 189 -8.90 4.43 7.52
CA CYS A 189 -7.87 5.38 7.10
C CYS A 189 -7.56 6.35 8.22
N TYR A 190 -6.27 6.60 8.41
CA TYR A 190 -5.72 7.46 9.43
C TYR A 190 -4.75 8.45 8.81
N VAL A 191 -4.71 9.64 9.38
CA VAL A 191 -3.74 10.68 9.07
C VAL A 191 -2.98 10.96 10.35
N MET A 192 -1.66 10.82 10.29
CA MET A 192 -0.80 11.06 11.44
C MET A 192 -0.47 12.55 11.57
N PRO A 193 -0.33 13.07 12.79
CA PRO A 193 0.36 14.33 13.04
C PRO A 193 1.75 14.36 12.41
N PHE A 194 2.34 15.55 12.33
CA PHE A 194 3.74 15.67 11.92
C PHE A 194 4.68 14.92 12.87
N VAL A 195 5.75 14.37 12.31
CA VAL A 195 6.76 13.63 13.08
C VAL A 195 7.59 14.62 13.90
N GLN A 196 7.78 14.36 15.18
CA GLN A 196 8.74 15.12 15.97
C GLN A 196 10.18 14.78 15.54
N ASP A 197 10.99 15.80 15.23
CA ASP A 197 12.35 15.66 14.69
C ASP A 197 13.39 15.28 15.76
N SER A 198 13.19 14.11 16.34
CA SER A 198 14.07 13.45 17.31
C SER A 198 13.98 11.93 17.11
N ARG A 199 14.94 11.17 17.65
CA ARG A 199 14.90 9.71 17.53
C ARG A 199 13.70 9.13 18.28
N GLU A 200 13.41 9.72 19.43
CA GLU A 200 12.29 9.36 20.31
C GLU A 200 10.96 9.67 19.61
N GLY A 201 10.85 10.83 18.95
CA GLY A 201 9.69 11.24 18.15
C GLY A 201 9.44 10.31 16.96
N ILE A 202 10.50 9.99 16.21
CA ILE A 202 10.43 9.03 15.10
C ILE A 202 10.01 7.64 15.61
N SER A 203 10.55 7.19 16.73
CA SER A 203 10.21 5.89 17.32
C SER A 203 8.74 5.82 17.77
N GLU A 204 8.22 6.88 18.40
CA GLU A 204 6.81 6.93 18.82
C GLU A 204 5.88 6.98 17.61
N HIS A 205 6.21 7.79 16.59
CA HIS A 205 5.45 7.82 15.33
C HIS A 205 5.40 6.44 14.68
N ARG A 206 6.56 5.78 14.57
CA ARG A 206 6.69 4.42 14.02
C ARG A 206 5.84 3.41 14.80
N LYS A 207 5.84 3.47 16.13
CA LYS A 207 5.02 2.63 17.01
C LYS A 207 3.52 2.83 16.75
N GLN A 208 3.07 4.08 16.62
CA GLN A 208 1.66 4.38 16.36
C GLN A 208 1.22 3.93 14.97
N VAL A 209 2.06 4.15 13.94
CA VAL A 209 1.82 3.63 12.57
C VAL A 209 1.67 2.11 12.60
N MET A 210 2.56 1.40 13.29
CA MET A 210 2.53 -0.05 13.42
C MET A 210 1.24 -0.54 14.10
N GLU A 211 0.79 0.11 15.17
CA GLU A 211 -0.44 -0.25 15.89
C GLU A 211 -1.71 0.01 15.07
N ILE A 212 -1.74 1.10 14.29
CA ILE A 212 -2.85 1.37 13.38
C ILE A 212 -2.89 0.28 12.28
N MET A 213 -1.72 -0.06 11.74
CA MET A 213 -1.62 -1.08 10.69
C MET A 213 -1.99 -2.47 11.20
N SER A 214 -1.61 -2.86 12.41
CA SER A 214 -1.94 -4.18 12.98
C SER A 214 -3.45 -4.38 13.13
N ARG A 215 -4.17 -3.30 13.45
CA ARG A 215 -5.64 -3.26 13.49
C ARG A 215 -6.27 -3.05 12.12
N GLY A 216 -5.46 -2.91 11.08
CA GLY A 216 -5.88 -2.89 9.69
C GLY A 216 -6.15 -1.51 9.09
N GLY A 217 -5.75 -0.43 9.75
CA GLY A 217 -5.84 0.93 9.22
C GLY A 217 -4.73 1.23 8.19
N GLY A 218 -5.07 1.95 7.13
CA GLY A 218 -4.09 2.59 6.25
C GLY A 218 -3.65 3.94 6.80
N VAL A 219 -2.38 4.31 6.63
CA VAL A 219 -1.79 5.46 7.33
C VAL A 219 -1.19 6.49 6.37
N GLY A 220 -1.51 7.77 6.57
CA GLY A 220 -0.85 8.90 5.95
C GLY A 220 0.18 9.52 6.89
N THR A 221 1.42 9.72 6.43
CA THR A 221 2.50 10.36 7.20
C THR A 221 3.12 11.49 6.38
N ASN A 222 3.32 12.66 7.00
CA ASN A 222 4.08 13.76 6.41
C ASN A 222 5.45 13.88 7.09
N GLY A 223 6.51 13.67 6.31
CA GLY A 223 7.90 13.73 6.78
C GLY A 223 8.56 15.10 6.72
N SER A 224 7.82 16.16 6.36
CA SER A 224 8.38 17.51 6.12
C SER A 224 9.01 18.15 7.37
N THR A 225 8.74 17.61 8.55
CA THR A 225 9.35 18.05 9.80
C THR A 225 10.69 17.38 10.10
N LEU A 226 11.06 16.31 9.40
CA LEU A 226 12.32 15.61 9.63
C LEU A 226 13.48 16.35 8.98
N ARG A 227 14.56 16.57 9.73
CA ARG A 227 15.70 17.35 9.23
C ARG A 227 16.36 16.71 8.00
N PRO A 228 16.87 17.54 7.07
CA PRO A 228 17.41 17.05 5.80
C PRO A 228 18.71 16.26 5.97
N ARG A 229 19.11 15.55 4.92
CA ARG A 229 20.36 14.78 4.88
C ARG A 229 21.54 15.68 5.19
N ASN A 230 22.48 15.16 5.98
CA ASN A 230 23.69 15.84 6.46
C ASN A 230 23.49 16.97 7.49
N ALA A 231 22.25 17.29 7.90
CA ALA A 231 22.03 18.25 8.99
C ALA A 231 22.67 17.76 10.30
N LEU A 232 23.19 18.69 11.10
CA LEU A 232 23.90 18.37 12.35
C LEU A 232 23.03 17.63 13.38
N ALA A 233 23.57 16.56 13.97
CA ALA A 233 23.00 15.84 15.11
C ALA A 233 23.83 16.13 16.38
N ARG A 234 23.55 17.26 17.03
CA ARG A 234 24.37 17.83 18.13
C ARG A 234 24.65 16.86 19.28
N GLY A 235 23.65 16.08 19.71
CA GLY A 235 23.78 15.19 20.89
C GLY A 235 24.77 14.03 20.71
N VAL A 236 25.13 13.68 19.47
CA VAL A 236 26.02 12.55 19.16
C VAL A 236 27.20 12.95 18.28
N ASN A 237 27.41 14.26 18.07
CA ASN A 237 28.43 14.81 17.17
C ASN A 237 28.44 14.15 15.78
N GLY A 238 27.25 13.89 15.23
CA GLY A 238 27.04 13.20 13.97
C GLY A 238 26.27 14.02 12.94
N LYS A 239 25.92 13.38 11.82
CA LYS A 239 25.09 13.95 10.75
C LYS A 239 23.83 13.11 10.55
N SER A 240 22.71 13.77 10.22
CA SER A 240 21.46 13.10 9.87
C SER A 240 21.61 12.27 8.60
N SER A 241 21.01 11.08 8.59
CA SER A 241 20.80 10.27 7.38
C SER A 241 19.75 10.86 6.44
N GLY A 242 19.03 11.90 6.87
CA GLY A 242 18.02 12.62 6.10
C GLY A 242 16.61 12.09 6.26
N SER A 243 15.64 12.92 5.91
CA SER A 243 14.20 12.63 6.04
C SER A 243 13.82 11.37 5.26
N VAL A 244 14.29 11.24 4.01
CA VAL A 244 13.93 10.13 3.10
C VAL A 244 14.41 8.77 3.62
N SER A 245 15.55 8.72 4.31
CA SER A 245 16.05 7.48 4.93
C SER A 245 15.15 6.99 6.07
N TRP A 246 14.60 7.91 6.86
CA TRP A 246 13.66 7.56 7.94
C TRP A 246 12.29 7.20 7.40
N LEU A 247 11.85 7.90 6.35
CA LEU A 247 10.62 7.58 5.65
C LEU A 247 10.65 6.18 5.02
N ASP A 248 11.81 5.72 4.53
CA ASP A 248 12.01 4.34 4.09
C ASP A 248 11.85 3.31 5.22
N ASP A 249 12.29 3.61 6.45
CA ASP A 249 12.05 2.74 7.62
C ASP A 249 10.55 2.61 7.92
N ILE A 250 9.81 3.72 7.87
CA ILE A 250 8.35 3.69 8.04
C ILE A 250 7.70 2.94 6.86
N ALA A 251 8.18 3.10 5.62
CA ALA A 251 7.65 2.35 4.47
C ALA A 251 7.81 0.84 4.65
N LYS A 252 8.96 0.39 5.18
CA LYS A 252 9.25 -1.03 5.42
C LYS A 252 8.32 -1.70 6.44
N LEU A 253 7.67 -0.94 7.33
CA LEU A 253 6.67 -1.48 8.25
C LEU A 253 5.53 -2.20 7.53
N THR A 254 5.12 -1.72 6.35
CA THR A 254 4.01 -2.32 5.58
C THR A 254 4.28 -3.74 5.12
N HIS A 255 5.56 -4.13 5.00
CA HIS A 255 5.98 -5.49 4.65
C HIS A 255 6.05 -6.41 5.87
N LEU A 256 6.08 -5.85 7.09
CA LEU A 256 6.17 -6.62 8.34
C LEU A 256 4.81 -6.86 8.99
N VAL A 257 3.85 -5.95 8.77
CA VAL A 257 2.53 -6.01 9.39
C VAL A 257 1.48 -6.46 8.39
N GLU A 258 1.03 -7.70 8.52
CA GLU A 258 -0.11 -8.23 7.77
C GLU A 258 -1.43 -7.78 8.40
N GLN A 259 -2.28 -7.12 7.61
CA GLN A 259 -3.58 -6.63 8.02
C GLN A 259 -4.65 -7.70 7.84
N GLY A 260 -5.24 -8.17 8.95
CA GLY A 260 -6.39 -9.09 8.92
C GLY A 260 -6.10 -10.43 8.22
N GLY A 261 -4.88 -10.96 8.37
CA GLY A 261 -4.48 -12.31 7.95
C GLY A 261 -4.13 -12.50 6.48
N SER A 262 -4.40 -11.53 5.58
CA SER A 262 -4.15 -11.74 4.13
C SER A 262 -3.71 -10.50 3.33
N ARG A 263 -3.58 -9.32 3.95
CA ARG A 263 -3.24 -8.07 3.23
C ARG A 263 -1.99 -7.40 3.77
N ARG A 264 -1.25 -6.72 2.90
CA ARG A 264 -0.21 -5.79 3.33
C ARG A 264 -0.80 -4.49 3.85
N GLY A 265 -0.05 -3.81 4.72
CA GLY A 265 -0.36 -2.45 5.15
C GLY A 265 -0.41 -1.46 3.98
N ALA A 266 -1.25 -0.43 4.09
CA ALA A 266 -1.29 0.67 3.14
C ALA A 266 -0.71 1.93 3.77
N GLN A 267 0.21 2.60 3.07
CA GLN A 267 0.86 3.81 3.56
C GLN A 267 1.01 4.87 2.48
N MET A 268 0.68 6.12 2.82
CA MET A 268 1.08 7.31 2.09
C MET A 268 2.17 8.03 2.87
N ILE A 269 3.24 8.38 2.18
CA ILE A 269 4.29 9.25 2.70
C ILE A 269 4.29 10.55 1.90
N MET A 270 4.40 11.67 2.61
CA MET A 270 4.35 12.99 2.00
C MET A 270 5.58 13.82 2.38
N LEU A 271 6.00 14.68 1.46
CA LEU A 271 7.05 15.66 1.68
C LEU A 271 6.71 16.96 0.95
N ALA A 272 6.92 18.10 1.61
CA ALA A 272 6.62 19.41 1.07
C ALA A 272 7.64 19.85 0.01
N ASP A 273 7.17 20.64 -0.96
CA ASP A 273 7.97 21.16 -2.07
C ASP A 273 9.22 21.95 -1.63
N TRP A 274 9.16 22.66 -0.52
CA TRP A 274 10.26 23.45 0.05
C TRP A 274 11.31 22.61 0.76
N HIS A 275 11.06 21.32 1.00
CA HIS A 275 11.94 20.48 1.79
C HIS A 275 13.28 20.21 1.06
N PRO A 276 14.46 20.34 1.70
CA PRO A 276 15.75 20.15 1.01
C PRO A 276 15.98 18.77 0.41
N ASP A 277 15.36 17.73 0.96
CA ASP A 277 15.45 16.35 0.45
C ASP A 277 14.41 16.02 -0.65
N ILE A 278 13.62 17.00 -1.14
CA ILE A 278 12.50 16.72 -2.07
C ILE A 278 12.92 16.01 -3.36
N ILE A 279 14.10 16.34 -3.90
CA ILE A 279 14.62 15.72 -5.12
C ILE A 279 14.95 14.24 -4.88
N GLU A 280 15.57 13.92 -3.75
CA GLU A 280 15.87 12.55 -3.34
C GLU A 280 14.56 11.75 -3.19
N PHE A 281 13.58 12.36 -2.51
CA PHE A 281 12.28 11.77 -2.27
C PHE A 281 11.56 11.38 -3.58
N ILE A 282 11.51 12.29 -4.55
CA ILE A 282 10.86 12.04 -5.85
C ILE A 282 11.59 10.94 -6.64
N ILE A 283 12.93 11.00 -6.73
CA ILE A 283 13.72 10.03 -7.50
C ILE A 283 13.72 8.64 -6.83
N SER A 284 13.51 8.56 -5.51
CA SER A 284 13.54 7.32 -4.72
C SER A 284 12.57 6.24 -5.20
N LYS A 285 11.50 6.60 -5.92
CA LYS A 285 10.51 5.64 -6.47
C LYS A 285 10.68 5.33 -7.96
N MET A 286 11.53 6.04 -8.67
CA MET A 286 11.77 5.77 -10.10
C MET A 286 12.54 4.45 -10.30
N GLN A 287 11.88 3.42 -10.83
CA GLN A 287 12.49 2.10 -11.08
C GLN A 287 12.91 1.87 -12.54
N ASN A 288 12.65 2.84 -13.44
CA ASN A 288 12.97 2.71 -14.85
C ASN A 288 14.35 3.34 -15.18
N PRO A 289 15.39 2.54 -15.52
CA PRO A 289 16.72 3.07 -15.82
C PRO A 289 16.74 4.00 -17.03
N LYS A 290 15.85 3.81 -18.01
CA LYS A 290 15.76 4.67 -19.20
C LYS A 290 15.32 6.08 -18.81
N ILE A 291 14.42 6.21 -17.84
CA ILE A 291 13.95 7.50 -17.35
C ILE A 291 15.00 8.18 -16.47
N LEU A 292 15.75 7.42 -15.66
CA LEU A 292 16.89 7.99 -14.92
C LEU A 292 17.95 8.56 -15.87
N ARG A 293 18.27 7.85 -16.96
CA ARG A 293 19.15 8.37 -18.01
C ARG A 293 18.58 9.61 -18.70
N PHE A 294 17.30 9.58 -19.07
CA PHE A 294 16.62 10.73 -19.65
C PHE A 294 16.71 11.96 -18.74
N LEU A 295 16.49 11.80 -17.44
CA LEU A 295 16.66 12.89 -16.46
C LEU A 295 18.10 13.43 -16.47
N ILE A 296 19.11 12.55 -16.49
CA ILE A 296 20.53 12.95 -16.52
C ILE A 296 20.85 13.79 -17.77
N GLU A 297 20.26 13.45 -18.91
CA GLU A 297 20.51 14.08 -20.20
C GLU A 297 19.73 15.39 -20.40
N THR A 298 18.55 15.53 -19.79
CA THR A 298 17.61 16.62 -20.13
C THR A 298 17.45 17.71 -19.08
N THR A 299 17.68 17.43 -17.80
CA THR A 299 17.58 18.45 -16.74
C THR A 299 18.79 19.38 -16.77
N ASN A 300 18.59 20.65 -16.41
CA ASN A 300 19.69 21.58 -16.16
C ASN A 300 20.15 21.57 -14.70
N ASP A 301 19.44 20.85 -13.83
CA ASP A 301 19.68 20.84 -12.40
C ASP A 301 20.72 19.77 -11.99
N GLU A 302 21.88 20.21 -11.49
CA GLU A 302 22.97 19.30 -11.12
C GLU A 302 22.65 18.32 -9.98
N THR A 303 21.71 18.68 -9.09
CA THR A 303 21.33 17.76 -8.00
C THR A 303 20.37 16.68 -8.50
N ILE A 304 19.45 17.02 -9.41
CA ILE A 304 18.63 16.02 -10.10
C ILE A 304 19.53 15.04 -10.84
N LYS A 305 20.52 15.52 -11.62
CA LYS A 305 21.50 14.65 -12.30
C LYS A 305 22.24 13.76 -11.34
N ARG A 306 22.71 14.30 -10.21
CA ARG A 306 23.43 13.54 -9.19
C ARG A 306 22.58 12.41 -8.63
N TYR A 307 21.38 12.69 -8.14
CA TYR A 307 20.50 11.66 -7.58
C TYR A 307 20.06 10.62 -8.61
N ALA A 308 19.83 11.02 -9.87
CA ALA A 308 19.53 10.09 -10.94
C ALA A 308 20.73 9.17 -11.26
N LYS A 309 21.96 9.70 -11.26
CA LYS A 309 23.20 8.92 -11.41
C LYS A 309 23.42 7.96 -10.24
N ASP A 310 23.29 8.43 -9.01
CA ASP A 310 23.49 7.63 -7.81
C ASP A 310 22.50 6.46 -7.74
N LYS A 311 21.30 6.64 -8.30
CA LYS A 311 20.30 5.59 -8.40
C LYS A 311 20.53 4.62 -9.57
N LEU A 312 21.29 5.01 -10.58
CA LEU A 312 21.54 4.21 -11.77
C LEU A 312 22.76 3.30 -11.59
N LYS A 313 22.57 1.99 -11.74
CA LYS A 313 23.64 0.98 -11.70
C LYS A 313 24.01 0.56 -13.12
N PHE A 314 25.29 0.60 -13.47
CA PHE A 314 25.79 0.02 -14.72
C PHE A 314 26.56 -1.27 -14.45
N THR A 315 26.19 -2.35 -15.13
CA THR A 315 26.89 -3.64 -15.09
C THR A 315 27.47 -3.92 -16.48
N PRO A 316 28.80 -3.87 -16.68
CA PRO A 316 29.40 -4.18 -17.97
C PRO A 316 29.10 -5.60 -18.44
N LEU A 317 29.03 -5.81 -19.75
CA LEU A 317 28.93 -7.16 -20.31
C LEU A 317 30.23 -7.94 -20.07
N THR A 318 30.09 -9.21 -19.72
CA THR A 318 31.19 -10.18 -19.75
C THR A 318 31.58 -10.50 -21.20
N GLU A 319 32.80 -11.01 -21.40
CA GLU A 319 33.24 -11.44 -22.74
C GLU A 319 32.36 -12.54 -23.35
N GLN A 320 31.80 -13.41 -22.50
CA GLN A 320 30.85 -14.44 -22.94
C GLN A 320 29.54 -13.82 -23.44
N GLU A 321 28.98 -12.85 -22.71
CA GLU A 321 27.76 -12.16 -23.12
C GLU A 321 27.98 -11.33 -24.39
N LYS A 322 29.13 -10.65 -24.52
CA LYS A 322 29.49 -9.94 -25.75
C LYS A 322 29.53 -10.90 -26.94
N ALA A 323 30.20 -12.04 -26.80
CA ALA A 323 30.25 -13.07 -27.84
C ALA A 323 28.86 -13.62 -28.18
N MET A 324 28.01 -13.82 -27.18
CA MET A 324 26.62 -14.27 -27.36
C MET A 324 25.79 -13.26 -28.14
N TYR A 325 25.74 -11.99 -27.72
CA TYR A 325 24.97 -10.95 -28.42
C TYR A 325 25.52 -10.71 -29.83
N GLN A 326 26.84 -10.74 -30.01
CA GLN A 326 27.44 -10.64 -31.34
C GLN A 326 27.04 -11.84 -32.21
N GLY A 327 27.00 -13.04 -31.61
CA GLY A 327 26.49 -14.24 -32.25
C GLY A 327 25.05 -14.11 -32.74
N ILE A 328 24.16 -13.51 -31.93
CA ILE A 328 22.78 -13.21 -32.32
C ILE A 328 22.76 -12.27 -33.55
N LEU A 329 23.50 -11.15 -33.49
CA LEU A 329 23.54 -10.18 -34.59
C LEU A 329 24.12 -10.73 -35.90
N ASN A 330 24.96 -11.76 -35.85
CA ASN A 330 25.49 -12.41 -37.04
C ASN A 330 24.37 -13.07 -37.89
N TYR A 331 23.24 -13.44 -37.29
CA TYR A 331 22.08 -13.99 -38.01
C TYR A 331 21.20 -12.91 -38.67
N ARG A 332 21.46 -11.62 -38.46
CA ARG A 332 20.65 -10.50 -38.99
C ARG A 332 20.51 -10.52 -40.52
N SER A 333 21.53 -11.03 -41.22
CA SER A 333 21.57 -11.11 -42.69
C SER A 333 21.02 -12.43 -43.27
N ILE A 334 20.65 -13.38 -42.41
CA ILE A 334 20.20 -14.72 -42.83
C ILE A 334 18.66 -14.72 -42.98
N PRO A 335 18.08 -15.28 -44.06
CA PRO A 335 16.64 -15.41 -44.19
C PRO A 335 16.01 -16.13 -42.98
N GLY A 336 15.00 -15.51 -42.36
CA GLY A 336 14.39 -15.99 -41.12
C GLY A 336 15.16 -15.64 -39.84
N GLN A 337 16.23 -14.82 -39.93
CA GLN A 337 17.01 -14.28 -38.80
C GLN A 337 17.48 -15.33 -37.79
N GLY A 338 17.68 -16.58 -38.21
CA GLY A 338 18.04 -17.69 -37.32
C GLY A 338 16.96 -18.06 -36.30
N GLY A 339 15.71 -17.61 -36.48
CA GLY A 339 14.61 -17.79 -35.54
C GLY A 339 14.50 -16.71 -34.46
N PHE A 340 15.38 -15.71 -34.47
CA PHE A 340 15.28 -14.56 -33.57
C PHE A 340 14.30 -13.52 -34.10
N SER A 341 13.58 -12.85 -33.20
CA SER A 341 12.69 -11.74 -33.56
C SER A 341 13.47 -10.43 -33.74
N GLU A 342 12.88 -9.47 -34.46
CA GLU A 342 13.46 -8.13 -34.60
C GLU A 342 13.71 -7.45 -33.25
N GLY A 343 12.86 -7.70 -32.25
CA GLY A 343 13.03 -7.18 -30.89
C GLY A 343 14.29 -7.73 -30.21
N ILE A 344 14.57 -9.03 -30.38
CA ILE A 344 15.80 -9.65 -29.85
C ILE A 344 17.03 -9.07 -30.54
N MET A 345 16.96 -8.85 -31.86
CA MET A 345 18.05 -8.23 -32.62
C MET A 345 18.33 -6.80 -32.14
N ALA A 346 17.28 -5.99 -31.96
CA ALA A 346 17.41 -4.63 -31.46
C ALA A 346 17.98 -4.59 -30.04
N GLU A 347 17.55 -5.50 -29.16
CA GLU A 347 18.11 -5.60 -27.82
C GLU A 347 19.60 -5.98 -27.85
N ALA A 348 20.00 -6.98 -28.64
CA ALA A 348 21.40 -7.37 -28.76
C ALA A 348 22.29 -6.20 -29.27
N GLU A 349 21.80 -5.43 -30.24
CA GLU A 349 22.46 -4.23 -30.75
C GLU A 349 22.57 -3.13 -29.68
N GLU A 350 21.50 -2.89 -28.91
CA GLU A 350 21.50 -1.93 -27.79
C GLU A 350 22.51 -2.34 -26.70
N LYS A 351 22.54 -3.61 -26.29
CA LYS A 351 23.44 -4.13 -25.25
C LYS A 351 24.90 -4.01 -25.65
N LEU A 352 25.24 -4.36 -26.89
CA LEU A 352 26.61 -4.26 -27.41
C LEU A 352 27.06 -2.80 -27.56
N THR A 353 26.19 -1.94 -28.08
CA THR A 353 26.49 -0.50 -28.22
C THR A 353 26.72 0.16 -26.86
N THR A 354 25.88 -0.18 -25.88
CA THR A 354 25.97 0.31 -24.49
C THR A 354 27.15 -0.32 -23.73
N GLY A 355 27.59 -1.52 -24.15
CA GLY A 355 28.65 -2.28 -23.49
C GLY A 355 28.24 -2.90 -22.15
N GLY A 356 26.95 -2.91 -21.81
CA GLY A 356 26.45 -3.36 -20.51
C GLY A 356 24.95 -3.22 -20.30
N ASN A 357 24.54 -3.44 -19.05
CA ASN A 357 23.18 -3.40 -18.57
C ASN A 357 23.00 -2.30 -17.54
N TYR A 358 21.97 -1.47 -17.71
CA TYR A 358 21.53 -0.54 -16.68
C TYR A 358 20.44 -1.16 -15.81
N SER A 359 20.58 -1.01 -14.51
CA SER A 359 19.57 -1.35 -13.51
C SER A 359 19.49 -0.25 -12.45
N VAL A 360 18.62 -0.41 -11.45
CA VAL A 360 18.44 0.56 -10.37
C VAL A 360 19.11 0.06 -9.09
N HIS A 361 19.85 0.93 -8.40
CA HIS A 361 20.35 0.69 -7.06
C HIS A 361 19.19 0.70 -6.05
N ASN A 362 19.21 -0.24 -5.10
CA ASN A 362 18.24 -0.35 -4.01
C ASN A 362 16.76 -0.33 -4.50
N SER A 363 16.40 -1.23 -5.41
CA SER A 363 15.03 -1.29 -5.97
C SER A 363 13.94 -1.45 -4.92
N GLU A 364 14.26 -1.99 -3.74
CA GLU A 364 13.35 -2.18 -2.62
C GLU A 364 13.15 -0.93 -1.75
N PHE A 365 13.93 0.14 -1.99
CA PHE A 365 13.84 1.38 -1.23
C PHE A 365 12.48 2.06 -1.43
N LEU A 366 11.80 2.33 -0.32
CA LEU A 366 10.51 3.02 -0.22
C LEU A 366 9.37 2.30 -0.97
N THR A 367 9.53 1.02 -1.28
CA THR A 367 8.53 0.19 -2.01
C THR A 367 7.25 -0.06 -1.22
N GLY A 368 7.31 -0.01 0.11
CA GLY A 368 6.17 -0.26 0.99
C GLY A 368 5.18 0.89 1.13
N ALA A 369 5.41 2.03 0.49
CA ALA A 369 4.51 3.18 0.56
C ALA A 369 4.30 3.81 -0.81
N ASN A 370 3.13 4.42 -0.98
CA ASN A 370 2.94 5.45 -1.99
C ASN A 370 3.55 6.77 -1.50
N ILE A 371 4.00 7.60 -2.44
CA ILE A 371 4.52 8.94 -2.13
C ILE A 371 3.69 10.04 -2.77
N SER A 372 3.59 11.18 -2.09
CA SER A 372 3.03 12.41 -2.66
C SER A 372 3.85 13.64 -2.27
N VAL A 373 3.88 14.63 -3.16
CA VAL A 373 4.46 15.94 -2.85
C VAL A 373 3.36 16.88 -2.35
N CYS A 374 3.59 17.54 -1.22
CA CYS A 374 2.72 18.62 -0.75
C CYS A 374 3.09 19.90 -1.48
N LEU A 375 2.22 20.34 -2.39
CA LEU A 375 2.40 21.56 -3.17
C LEU A 375 1.73 22.75 -2.52
N THR A 376 2.49 23.82 -2.40
CA THR A 376 2.11 25.13 -1.90
C THR A 376 1.75 26.05 -3.06
N LYS A 377 0.93 27.07 -2.78
CA LYS A 377 0.63 28.14 -3.74
C LYS A 377 1.90 28.91 -4.11
N GLU A 378 2.77 29.16 -3.14
CA GLU A 378 4.08 29.81 -3.36
C GLU A 378 4.93 29.06 -4.40
N PHE A 379 4.99 27.72 -4.34
CA PHE A 379 5.70 26.94 -5.34
C PHE A 379 5.04 27.03 -6.72
N MET A 380 3.71 26.91 -6.79
CA MET A 380 2.99 26.98 -8.07
C MET A 380 3.13 28.35 -8.73
N GLU A 381 3.07 29.45 -7.96
CA GLU A 381 3.34 30.80 -8.44
C GLU A 381 4.78 30.93 -8.96
N ALA A 382 5.76 30.30 -8.30
CA ALA A 382 7.14 30.27 -8.77
C ALA A 382 7.29 29.51 -10.10
N VAL A 383 6.54 28.41 -10.28
CA VAL A 383 6.50 27.64 -11.55
C VAL A 383 5.94 28.50 -12.69
N GLU A 384 4.80 29.16 -12.45
CA GLU A 384 4.14 30.02 -13.45
C GLU A 384 5.04 31.17 -13.89
N ASN A 385 5.76 31.78 -12.95
CA ASN A 385 6.62 32.93 -13.21
C ASN A 385 8.08 32.56 -13.61
N ASP A 386 8.40 31.29 -13.78
CA ASP A 386 9.76 30.80 -14.09
C ASP A 386 10.84 31.26 -13.09
N ALA A 387 10.42 31.36 -11.83
CA ALA A 387 11.24 31.88 -10.74
C ALA A 387 12.17 30.80 -10.19
N GLU A 388 13.16 31.26 -9.42
CA GLU A 388 13.88 30.38 -8.50
C GLU A 388 13.02 30.13 -7.26
N TYR A 389 13.12 28.91 -6.74
CA TYR A 389 12.44 28.44 -5.55
C TYR A 389 13.48 27.98 -4.52
N GLU A 390 13.24 28.32 -3.25
CA GLU A 390 14.17 28.06 -2.16
C GLU A 390 13.82 26.76 -1.46
N LEU A 391 14.75 25.81 -1.48
CA LEU A 391 14.69 24.61 -0.65
C LEU A 391 15.29 24.94 0.71
N ARG A 392 14.45 24.92 1.75
CA ARG A 392 14.73 25.55 3.03
C ARG A 392 14.17 24.73 4.19
N PHE A 393 14.75 24.92 5.37
CA PHE A 393 14.37 24.21 6.59
C PHE A 393 14.72 25.08 7.81
N PRO A 394 14.11 24.88 8.99
CA PRO A 394 14.58 25.51 10.24
C PRO A 394 16.12 25.51 10.39
N ASP A 395 16.69 26.62 10.87
CA ASP A 395 18.14 26.79 11.01
C ASP A 395 18.71 26.09 12.25
N VAL A 396 18.55 24.76 12.29
CA VAL A 396 18.98 23.88 13.40
C VAL A 396 20.48 24.06 13.74
N GLU A 397 21.30 24.45 12.77
CA GLU A 397 22.74 24.67 12.95
C GLU A 397 23.06 26.07 13.50
N GLY A 398 22.30 27.09 13.11
CA GLY A 398 22.48 28.46 13.62
C GLY A 398 21.78 28.77 14.95
N TYR A 399 20.90 27.88 15.44
CA TYR A 399 20.19 28.11 16.70
C TYR A 399 21.08 28.14 17.94
N ASN A 400 20.82 29.14 18.79
CA ASN A 400 21.29 29.19 20.17
C ASN A 400 20.48 28.21 21.06
N PRO A 401 20.86 27.97 22.34
CA PRO A 401 20.17 27.02 23.20
C PRO A 401 18.67 27.27 23.40
N GLN A 402 18.23 28.54 23.44
CA GLN A 402 16.83 28.89 23.61
C GLN A 402 16.03 28.66 22.31
N GLU A 403 16.58 29.08 21.17
CA GLU A 403 15.99 28.83 19.85
C GLU A 403 15.88 27.32 19.57
N MET A 404 16.90 26.55 19.96
CA MET A 404 16.90 25.09 19.84
C MET A 404 15.84 24.44 20.73
N LYS A 405 15.61 24.96 21.94
CA LYS A 405 14.53 24.49 22.81
C LYS A 405 13.18 24.71 22.13
N THR A 406 12.92 25.91 21.62
CA THR A 406 11.70 26.23 20.87
C THR A 406 11.54 25.34 19.64
N TYR A 407 12.61 25.08 18.88
CA TYR A 407 12.57 24.13 17.77
C TYR A 407 12.13 22.72 18.20
N ASN A 408 12.76 22.16 19.24
CA ASN A 408 12.48 20.80 19.70
C ASN A 408 11.04 20.64 20.24
N GLU A 409 10.49 21.70 20.84
CA GLU A 409 9.16 21.72 21.45
C GLU A 409 8.05 22.03 20.43
N GLU A 410 8.30 22.92 19.45
CA GLU A 410 7.21 23.50 18.65
C GLU A 410 7.26 23.22 17.15
N TRP A 411 8.42 22.85 16.58
CA TRP A 411 8.54 22.69 15.12
C TRP A 411 7.54 21.67 14.56
N HIS A 412 7.30 20.57 15.27
CA HIS A 412 6.37 19.54 14.84
C HIS A 412 4.89 19.95 14.96
N ASN A 413 4.56 20.93 15.79
CA ASN A 413 3.21 21.50 15.85
C ASN A 413 2.97 22.45 14.66
N VAL A 414 4.03 23.11 14.18
CA VAL A 414 3.97 24.03 13.04
C VAL A 414 4.11 23.27 11.72
N GLY A 415 5.22 22.57 11.49
CA GLY A 415 5.44 21.71 10.31
C GLY A 415 5.42 22.38 8.94
N ASP A 416 5.35 23.71 8.90
CA ASP A 416 5.44 24.53 7.70
C ASP A 416 6.53 25.58 7.90
N VAL A 417 7.57 25.54 7.06
CA VAL A 417 8.72 26.44 7.15
C VAL A 417 8.33 27.91 6.96
N ARG A 418 7.26 28.18 6.20
CA ARG A 418 6.76 29.53 5.92
C ARG A 418 6.10 30.13 7.15
N GLU A 419 5.32 29.32 7.88
CA GLU A 419 4.73 29.73 9.15
C GLU A 419 5.81 29.91 10.22
N TRP A 420 6.79 29.00 10.25
CA TRP A 420 7.91 29.06 11.18
C TRP A 420 8.73 30.36 11.04
N GLU A 421 9.00 30.77 9.80
CA GLU A 421 9.66 32.04 9.50
C GLU A 421 8.81 33.25 9.90
N LYS A 422 7.49 33.22 9.61
CA LYS A 422 6.55 34.29 10.02
C LYS A 422 6.46 34.47 11.54
N MET A 423 6.72 33.40 12.30
CA MET A 423 6.83 33.46 13.77
C MET A 423 8.14 34.11 14.26
N GLY A 424 9.03 34.52 13.35
CA GLY A 424 10.31 35.16 13.66
C GLY A 424 11.46 34.17 13.91
N ASN A 425 11.26 32.88 13.69
CA ASN A 425 12.31 31.88 13.83
C ASN A 425 13.20 31.84 12.58
N LYS A 426 14.50 31.56 12.76
CA LYS A 426 15.45 31.52 11.65
C LYS A 426 15.23 30.30 10.75
N VAL A 427 15.27 30.53 9.45
CA VAL A 427 15.22 29.49 8.43
C VAL A 427 16.51 29.53 7.62
N ARG A 428 17.03 28.35 7.27
CA ARG A 428 18.19 28.19 6.40
C ARG A 428 17.73 27.77 5.01
N VAL A 429 18.16 28.53 4.01
CA VAL A 429 18.10 28.12 2.61
C VAL A 429 19.27 27.18 2.34
N TYR A 430 18.99 25.92 2.00
CA TYR A 430 19.99 24.93 1.65
C TYR A 430 20.40 25.06 0.19
N ARG A 431 19.43 25.43 -0.66
CA ARG A 431 19.61 25.50 -2.11
C ARG A 431 18.51 26.33 -2.77
N LYS A 432 18.83 26.94 -3.91
CA LYS A 432 17.84 27.45 -4.87
C LYS A 432 17.76 26.54 -6.09
N ILE A 433 16.56 26.36 -6.63
CA ILE A 433 16.29 25.58 -7.84
C ILE A 433 15.32 26.35 -8.72
N LYS A 434 15.43 26.22 -10.05
CA LYS A 434 14.37 26.71 -10.94
C LYS A 434 13.08 25.93 -10.69
N ALA A 435 11.99 26.62 -10.35
CA ALA A 435 10.73 25.98 -9.97
C ALA A 435 10.23 25.01 -11.06
N LYS A 436 10.41 25.38 -12.34
CA LYS A 436 10.10 24.53 -13.49
C LYS A 436 10.93 23.23 -13.56
N GLU A 437 12.19 23.23 -13.12
CA GLU A 437 13.01 22.00 -13.08
C GLU A 437 12.44 21.00 -12.06
N LEU A 438 12.06 21.49 -10.87
CA LEU A 438 11.40 20.65 -9.85
C LEU A 438 10.02 20.16 -10.34
N TRP A 439 9.24 21.03 -10.96
CA TRP A 439 7.94 20.67 -11.54
C TRP A 439 8.07 19.63 -12.65
N ASN A 440 9.07 19.77 -13.54
CA ASN A 440 9.34 18.79 -14.58
C ASN A 440 9.75 17.44 -13.99
N LEU A 441 10.57 17.43 -12.94
CA LEU A 441 10.92 16.20 -12.23
C LEU A 441 9.67 15.49 -11.67
N ILE A 442 8.78 16.23 -11.01
CA ILE A 442 7.52 15.70 -10.49
C ILE A 442 6.70 15.07 -11.62
N ASN A 443 6.51 15.78 -12.73
CA ASN A 443 5.71 15.29 -13.86
C ASN A 443 6.32 14.07 -14.54
N ILE A 444 7.64 14.07 -14.79
CA ILE A 444 8.33 12.94 -15.42
C ILE A 444 8.21 11.71 -14.53
N CYS A 445 8.52 11.84 -13.24
CA CYS A 445 8.39 10.70 -12.32
C CYS A 445 6.94 10.23 -12.22
N ALA A 446 5.97 11.14 -12.02
CA ALA A 446 4.55 10.77 -11.94
C ALA A 446 4.07 10.04 -13.20
N THR A 447 4.54 10.46 -14.39
CA THR A 447 4.18 9.82 -15.67
C THR A 447 4.72 8.40 -15.78
N TYR A 448 5.96 8.15 -15.36
CA TYR A 448 6.65 6.88 -15.62
C TYR A 448 6.72 5.92 -14.42
N SER A 449 6.36 6.37 -13.22
CA SER A 449 6.22 5.53 -12.02
C SER A 449 4.85 5.60 -11.34
N ALA A 450 3.89 6.36 -11.88
CA ALA A 450 2.61 6.67 -11.22
C ALA A 450 2.77 7.39 -9.86
N GLU A 451 3.97 7.91 -9.58
CA GLU A 451 4.38 8.53 -8.34
C GLU A 451 5.46 9.58 -8.60
N PRO A 452 5.51 10.69 -7.85
CA PRO A 452 4.66 10.99 -6.71
C PRO A 452 3.25 11.44 -7.10
N GLY A 453 2.29 11.19 -6.21
CA GLY A 453 1.02 11.90 -6.21
C GLY A 453 1.20 13.38 -5.85
N ILE A 454 0.16 14.17 -6.02
CA ILE A 454 0.17 15.60 -5.74
C ILE A 454 -0.91 15.91 -4.71
N PHE A 455 -0.53 16.68 -3.68
CA PHE A 455 -1.45 17.17 -2.67
C PHE A 455 -1.30 18.69 -2.48
N PHE A 456 -2.32 19.47 -2.86
CA PHE A 456 -2.30 20.92 -2.69
C PHE A 456 -2.63 21.31 -1.25
N ILE A 457 -1.61 21.39 -0.40
CA ILE A 457 -1.76 21.56 1.06
C ILE A 457 -2.43 22.88 1.43
N ASP A 458 -2.16 23.95 0.68
CA ASP A 458 -2.75 25.27 0.92
C ASP A 458 -4.25 25.27 0.60
N ASN A 459 -4.65 24.63 -0.50
CA ASN A 459 -6.06 24.52 -0.86
C ASN A 459 -6.82 23.66 0.17
N ALA A 460 -6.23 22.54 0.60
CA ALA A 460 -6.82 21.69 1.63
C ALA A 460 -7.03 22.46 2.93
N ASN A 461 -6.05 23.25 3.35
CA ASN A 461 -6.17 24.09 4.53
C ASN A 461 -7.17 25.24 4.31
N ASP A 462 -7.22 25.89 3.15
CA ASP A 462 -8.17 26.97 2.87
C ASP A 462 -9.63 26.51 2.89
N MET A 463 -9.89 25.25 2.55
CA MET A 463 -11.23 24.71 2.43
C MET A 463 -11.66 23.82 3.61
N THR A 464 -10.77 23.48 4.54
CA THR A 464 -11.12 22.59 5.66
C THR A 464 -12.01 23.29 6.69
N ASN A 465 -13.01 22.57 7.19
CA ASN A 465 -13.79 22.99 8.35
C ASN A 465 -13.01 22.85 9.67
N ALA A 466 -11.89 22.11 9.68
CA ALA A 466 -11.04 21.92 10.86
C ALA A 466 -10.46 23.25 11.40
N LYS A 467 -10.31 24.25 10.53
CA LYS A 467 -9.90 25.62 10.91
C LYS A 467 -10.80 26.24 11.97
N ALA A 468 -12.10 25.91 11.98
CA ALA A 468 -13.03 26.40 13.01
C ALA A 468 -12.69 25.90 14.42
N TYR A 469 -11.91 24.82 14.53
CA TYR A 469 -11.44 24.22 15.78
C TYR A 469 -9.97 24.55 16.08
N GLY A 470 -9.35 25.47 15.34
CA GLY A 470 -7.93 25.78 15.46
C GLY A 470 -7.01 24.67 14.95
N GLN A 471 -7.53 23.74 14.16
CA GLN A 471 -6.78 22.64 13.57
C GLN A 471 -6.44 22.91 12.11
N LYS A 472 -5.44 22.19 11.60
CA LYS A 472 -4.99 22.28 10.20
C LYS A 472 -4.72 20.90 9.62
N VAL A 473 -4.87 20.80 8.31
CA VAL A 473 -4.51 19.61 7.53
C VAL A 473 -2.99 19.53 7.48
N VAL A 474 -2.44 18.37 7.87
CA VAL A 474 -0.98 18.12 7.89
C VAL A 474 -0.55 17.07 6.87
N ALA A 475 -1.43 16.14 6.51
CA ALA A 475 -1.19 15.11 5.50
C ALA A 475 -2.52 14.61 4.93
N THR A 476 -2.47 13.63 4.02
CA THR A 476 -3.63 12.90 3.52
C THR A 476 -3.44 11.39 3.70
N ASN A 477 -4.53 10.64 3.66
CA ASN A 477 -4.52 9.19 3.79
C ASN A 477 -3.98 8.48 2.53
N PRO A 478 -3.77 7.14 2.55
CA PRO A 478 -3.32 6.35 1.39
C PRO A 478 -4.04 6.60 0.07
N CYS A 479 -5.32 6.99 0.12
CA CYS A 479 -6.14 7.21 -1.07
C CYS A 479 -6.21 8.67 -1.52
N GLY A 480 -5.62 9.62 -0.78
CA GLY A 480 -5.68 11.05 -1.09
C GLY A 480 -7.07 11.70 -0.94
N ARG A 481 -7.95 11.16 -0.08
CA ARG A 481 -9.34 11.61 0.06
C ARG A 481 -9.73 12.10 1.46
N VAL A 482 -8.90 11.86 2.45
CA VAL A 482 -9.09 12.30 3.84
C VAL A 482 -7.96 13.26 4.16
N ALA A 483 -8.30 14.44 4.67
CA ALA A 483 -7.38 15.56 4.90
C ALA A 483 -7.80 16.32 6.16
#